data_AF-A0A952Q4K4-F1
#
_entry.id   AF-A0A952Q4K4-F1
#
_cell.length_a   1.000
_cell.length_b   1.000
_cell.length_c   1.000
_cell.angle_alpha   90.00
_cell.angle_beta   90.00
_cell.angle_gamma   90.00
#
_symmetry.space_group_name_H-M   'P 1'
#
loop_
_entity.id
_entity.type
_entity.pdbx_description
1 polymer ?
#
loop_
_entity_poly.entity_id
_entity_poly.type
_entity_poly.pdbx_seq_one_letter_code
_entity_poly.pdbx_strand_id
1 'polypeptide(L)'
;MTTLDSIPITTAVGKLTAIDPAYMKLPIRDGFNWDEVFAQVGEGQWYLVVFRSRHSSNADEVQLTEFDDRAREAALTAPGYIHYFAGTPSADGDCLSFCLWESAAHAKSAARLDAHVAATTLVNYYAYYQLERWNLSKSYQREGVNVMFERLL
;
A
#
# COMPACT_ATOMS: atom_id res chain seq x y z
N MET A 1 18.14 11.92 25.90
CA MET A 1 17.85 11.62 24.48
C MET A 1 16.63 12.44 24.13
N THR A 2 16.82 13.58 23.49
CA THR A 2 15.73 14.45 23.05
C THR A 2 14.97 13.65 22.00
N THR A 3 13.73 13.24 22.31
CA THR A 3 12.80 12.76 21.30
C THR A 3 12.74 13.82 20.23
N LEU A 4 13.26 13.52 19.03
CA LEU A 4 12.82 14.24 17.83
C LEU A 4 11.30 14.17 17.87
N ASP A 5 10.63 15.32 17.86
CA ASP A 5 9.17 15.38 17.86
C ASP A 5 8.67 14.54 16.68
N SER A 6 8.10 13.38 16.98
CA SER A 6 7.62 12.48 15.95
C SER A 6 6.46 13.14 15.22
N ILE A 7 6.47 13.07 13.89
CA ILE A 7 5.35 13.55 13.09
C ILE A 7 4.27 12.47 12.95
N PRO A 8 3.00 12.84 12.72
CA PRO A 8 1.95 11.87 12.41
C PRO A 8 2.33 11.01 11.21
N ILE A 9 2.00 9.71 11.27
CA ILE A 9 2.26 8.76 10.17
C ILE A 9 1.65 9.26 8.85
N THR A 10 0.44 9.84 8.91
CA THR A 10 -0.28 10.42 7.75
C THR A 10 0.52 11.54 7.06
N THR A 11 1.30 12.31 7.82
CA THR A 11 2.20 13.33 7.28
C THR A 11 3.46 12.70 6.69
N ALA A 12 4.07 11.74 7.39
CA ALA A 12 5.33 11.12 6.96
C ALA A 12 5.18 10.35 5.64
N VAL A 13 4.15 9.52 5.53
CA VAL A 13 3.88 8.69 4.35
C VAL A 13 3.54 9.50 3.10
N GLY A 14 3.22 10.79 3.23
CA GLY A 14 3.13 11.69 2.08
C GLY A 14 4.44 11.85 1.31
N LYS A 15 5.58 11.45 1.89
CA LYS A 15 6.91 11.42 1.26
C LYS A 15 7.34 10.02 0.79
N LEU A 16 6.46 9.03 0.93
CA LEU A 16 6.75 7.66 0.51
C LEU A 16 6.81 7.60 -1.02
N THR A 17 7.93 7.13 -1.55
CA THR A 17 8.19 7.05 -2.99
C THR A 17 8.94 5.77 -3.33
N ALA A 18 8.73 5.29 -4.55
CA ALA A 18 9.58 4.23 -5.09
C ALA A 18 11.02 4.74 -5.22
N ILE A 19 11.99 3.90 -4.83
CA ILE A 19 13.43 4.21 -4.92
C ILE A 19 14.14 3.40 -5.99
N ASP A 20 13.46 2.41 -6.56
CA ASP A 20 13.97 1.58 -7.65
C ASP A 20 12.94 1.55 -8.78
N PRO A 21 13.32 1.78 -10.06
CA PRO A 21 12.39 1.70 -11.20
C PRO A 21 11.67 0.34 -11.34
N ALA A 22 12.23 -0.73 -10.78
CA ALA A 22 11.66 -2.07 -10.76
C ALA A 22 10.87 -2.39 -9.48
N TYR A 23 10.50 -1.39 -8.66
CA TYR A 23 9.81 -1.56 -7.36
C TYR A 23 8.64 -2.55 -7.39
N MET A 24 7.89 -2.60 -8.49
CA MET A 24 6.76 -3.51 -8.69
C MET A 24 7.12 -4.99 -8.64
N LYS A 25 8.39 -5.34 -8.88
CA LYS A 25 8.95 -6.70 -8.88
C LYS A 25 9.79 -7.00 -7.63
N LEU A 26 10.14 -5.97 -6.85
CA LEU A 26 10.93 -6.10 -5.63
C LEU A 26 10.05 -6.45 -4.41
N PRO A 27 10.63 -7.07 -3.36
CA PRO A 27 9.98 -7.13 -2.05
C PRO A 27 9.49 -5.75 -1.63
N ILE A 28 8.30 -5.65 -1.03
CA ILE A 28 7.67 -4.35 -0.74
C ILE A 28 8.57 -3.43 0.09
N ARG A 29 9.37 -4.01 1.00
CA ARG A 29 10.34 -3.30 1.85
C ARG A 29 11.48 -2.66 1.05
N ASP A 30 11.88 -3.26 -0.07
CA ASP A 30 13.09 -2.88 -0.78
C ASP A 30 12.80 -1.88 -1.91
N GLY A 31 11.54 -1.82 -2.38
CA GLY A 31 11.15 -0.96 -3.49
C GLY A 31 10.91 0.51 -3.12
N PHE A 32 10.82 0.86 -1.84
CA PHE A 32 10.40 2.18 -1.36
C PHE A 32 11.27 2.69 -0.20
N ASN A 33 11.29 4.00 0.02
CA ASN A 33 12.04 4.66 1.09
C ASN A 33 11.38 4.54 2.49
N TRP A 34 10.91 3.35 2.87
CA TRP A 34 10.22 3.11 4.14
C TRP A 34 11.02 3.58 5.36
N ASP A 35 12.31 3.26 5.41
CA ASP A 35 13.17 3.59 6.56
C ASP A 35 13.31 5.11 6.75
N GLU A 36 13.43 5.88 5.66
CA GLU A 36 13.50 7.35 5.70
C GLU A 36 12.17 7.97 6.19
N VAL A 37 11.06 7.46 5.68
CA VAL A 37 9.71 7.91 6.07
C VAL A 37 9.45 7.61 7.54
N PHE A 38 9.70 6.36 7.96
CA PHE A 38 9.39 5.90 9.30
C PHE A 38 10.37 6.41 10.35
N ALA A 39 11.57 6.87 9.98
CA ALA A 39 12.52 7.49 10.91
C ALA A 39 11.89 8.68 11.67
N GLN A 40 10.99 9.43 11.03
CA GLN A 40 10.33 10.62 11.60
C GLN A 40 9.05 10.29 12.39
N VAL A 41 8.56 9.05 12.33
CA VAL A 41 7.31 8.62 12.97
C VAL A 41 7.58 8.08 14.38
N GLY A 42 6.60 8.15 15.28
CA GLY A 42 6.70 7.50 16.59
C GLY A 42 6.66 5.97 16.49
N GLU A 43 6.65 5.31 17.66
CA GLU A 43 6.30 3.88 17.70
C GLU A 43 4.85 3.68 17.27
N GLY A 44 4.57 2.51 16.70
CA GLY A 44 3.23 2.21 16.24
C GLY A 44 3.13 0.90 15.48
N GLN A 45 1.90 0.56 15.13
CA GLN A 45 1.55 -0.59 14.31
C GLN A 45 0.59 -0.14 13.22
N TRP A 46 0.76 -0.72 12.03
CA TRP A 46 -0.02 -0.40 10.84
C TRP A 46 -0.23 -1.67 10.02
N TYR A 47 -1.17 -1.59 9.09
CA TYR A 47 -1.54 -2.71 8.24
C TYR A 47 -1.44 -2.31 6.77
N LEU A 48 -0.59 -2.99 6.03
CA LEU A 48 -0.32 -2.72 4.62
C LEU A 48 -0.97 -3.80 3.76
N VAL A 49 -1.73 -3.36 2.76
CA VAL A 49 -2.26 -4.23 1.70
C VAL A 49 -1.58 -3.84 0.40
N VAL A 50 -0.82 -4.77 -0.18
CA VAL A 50 -0.14 -4.58 -1.47
C VAL A 50 -0.91 -5.36 -2.53
N PHE A 51 -1.29 -4.69 -3.61
CA PHE A 51 -1.86 -5.30 -4.80
C PHE A 51 -0.82 -5.27 -5.90
N ARG A 52 -0.32 -6.45 -6.28
CA ARG A 52 0.55 -6.63 -7.44
C ARG A 52 -0.26 -7.21 -8.56
N SER A 53 -0.09 -6.73 -9.77
CA SER A 53 -0.85 -7.22 -10.91
C SER A 53 -0.01 -7.20 -12.17
N ARG A 54 -0.49 -7.93 -13.19
CA ARG A 54 -0.16 -7.69 -14.59
C ARG A 54 -1.45 -7.61 -15.38
N HIS A 55 -1.63 -6.53 -16.11
CA HIS A 55 -2.79 -6.36 -16.97
C HIS A 55 -2.73 -7.38 -18.12
N SER A 56 -3.88 -7.96 -18.46
CA SER A 56 -4.00 -8.86 -19.59
C SER A 56 -3.94 -8.07 -20.89
N SER A 57 -3.49 -8.69 -21.98
CA SER A 57 -3.40 -8.03 -23.30
C SER A 57 -4.76 -7.62 -23.89
N ASN A 58 -5.86 -8.11 -23.33
CA ASN A 58 -7.23 -7.78 -23.70
C ASN A 58 -7.94 -6.90 -22.65
N ALA A 59 -7.20 -6.37 -21.66
CA ALA A 59 -7.77 -5.50 -20.64
C ALA A 59 -8.29 -4.20 -21.26
N ASP A 60 -9.45 -3.75 -20.80
CA ASP A 60 -9.89 -2.38 -21.03
C ASP A 60 -9.24 -1.48 -19.97
N GLU A 61 -8.17 -0.81 -20.36
CA GLU A 61 -7.37 0.07 -19.48
C GLU A 61 -8.17 1.26 -18.95
N VAL A 62 -9.14 1.76 -19.73
CA VAL A 62 -10.01 2.87 -19.30
C VAL A 62 -10.93 2.38 -18.19
N GLN A 63 -11.53 1.21 -18.38
CA GLN A 63 -12.39 0.60 -17.38
C GLN A 63 -11.63 0.21 -16.11
N LEU A 64 -10.42 -0.34 -16.23
CA LEU A 64 -9.55 -0.62 -15.08
C LEU A 64 -9.28 0.66 -14.28
N THR A 65 -8.86 1.72 -14.97
CA THR A 65 -8.55 3.01 -14.33
C THR A 65 -9.78 3.58 -13.62
N GLU A 66 -10.96 3.54 -14.25
CA GLU A 66 -12.20 4.05 -13.64
C GLU A 66 -12.56 3.31 -12.34
N PHE A 67 -12.49 1.98 -12.35
CA PHE A 67 -12.85 1.18 -11.18
C PHE A 67 -11.81 1.28 -10.07
N ASP A 68 -10.53 1.35 -10.40
CA ASP A 68 -9.46 1.58 -9.44
C ASP A 68 -9.59 2.97 -8.79
N ASP A 69 -9.91 4.00 -9.56
CA ASP A 69 -10.14 5.35 -9.04
C ASP A 69 -11.35 5.40 -8.09
N ARG A 70 -12.46 4.73 -8.46
CA ARG A 70 -13.63 4.63 -7.58
C ARG A 70 -13.32 3.88 -6.28
N ALA A 71 -12.56 2.79 -6.35
CA ALA A 71 -12.13 2.05 -5.17
C ALA A 71 -11.20 2.89 -4.28
N ARG A 72 -10.27 3.64 -4.89
CA ARG A 72 -9.37 4.58 -4.22
C ARG A 72 -10.15 5.69 -3.52
N GLU A 73 -11.10 6.35 -4.19
CA GLU A 73 -11.96 7.39 -3.61
C GLU A 73 -12.76 6.87 -2.42
N ALA A 74 -13.31 5.66 -2.52
CA ALA A 74 -14.00 5.01 -1.40
C ALA A 74 -13.04 4.73 -0.23
N ALA A 75 -11.80 4.32 -0.49
CA ALA A 75 -10.79 4.09 0.54
C ALA A 75 -10.37 5.39 1.25
N LEU A 76 -10.21 6.51 0.51
CA LEU A 76 -9.80 7.81 1.07
C LEU A 76 -10.73 8.32 2.18
N THR A 77 -12.01 7.93 2.14
CA THR A 77 -13.04 8.34 3.11
C THR A 77 -13.34 7.28 4.16
N ALA A 78 -12.72 6.10 4.06
CA ALA A 78 -12.97 4.99 4.98
C ALA A 78 -12.25 5.20 6.33
N PRO A 79 -12.87 4.79 7.46
CA PRO A 79 -12.22 4.82 8.76
C PRO A 79 -10.88 4.06 8.77
N GLY A 80 -9.87 4.67 9.39
CA GLY A 80 -8.54 4.07 9.53
C GLY A 80 -7.68 4.07 8.26
N TYR A 81 -8.09 4.78 7.21
CA TYR A 81 -7.25 5.06 6.05
C TYR A 81 -6.04 5.92 6.45
N ILE A 82 -4.85 5.58 5.95
CA ILE A 82 -3.63 6.36 6.18
C ILE A 82 -3.03 6.85 4.87
N HIS A 83 -2.84 5.96 3.89
CA HIS A 83 -2.15 6.30 2.64
C HIS A 83 -2.52 5.34 1.50
N TYR A 84 -2.42 5.85 0.28
CA TYR A 84 -2.56 5.08 -0.96
C TYR A 84 -1.40 5.44 -1.88
N PHE A 85 -0.72 4.42 -2.40
CA PHE A 85 0.24 4.57 -3.49
C PHE A 85 -0.34 3.97 -4.77
N ALA A 86 -0.38 4.77 -5.83
CA ALA A 86 -0.80 4.38 -7.16
C ALA A 86 0.43 4.21 -8.06
N GLY A 87 0.87 2.98 -8.30
CA GLY A 87 1.90 2.72 -9.30
C GLY A 87 1.36 2.94 -10.71
N THR A 88 2.26 3.26 -11.64
CA THR A 88 1.95 3.27 -13.07
C THR A 88 2.30 1.90 -13.64
N PRO A 89 1.42 1.28 -14.46
CA PRO A 89 1.76 0.04 -15.15
C PRO A 89 3.04 0.20 -15.99
N SER A 90 3.91 -0.81 -15.95
CA SER A 90 5.09 -0.90 -16.82
C SER A 90 4.67 -1.19 -18.27
N ALA A 91 5.63 -1.13 -19.19
CA ALA A 91 5.42 -1.52 -20.59
C ALA A 91 4.91 -2.97 -20.75
N ASP A 92 5.25 -3.86 -19.82
CA ASP A 92 4.80 -5.26 -19.80
C ASP A 92 3.45 -5.45 -19.08
N GLY A 93 2.81 -4.35 -18.66
CA GLY A 93 1.55 -4.35 -17.93
C GLY A 93 1.67 -4.71 -16.44
N ASP A 94 2.88 -4.99 -15.92
CA ASP A 94 3.09 -5.16 -14.48
C ASP A 94 2.68 -3.87 -13.75
N CYS A 95 2.07 -3.97 -12.58
CA CYS A 95 1.70 -2.84 -11.75
C CYS A 95 1.77 -3.19 -10.26
N LEU A 96 1.91 -2.17 -9.42
CA LEU A 96 1.84 -2.28 -7.97
C LEU A 96 1.14 -1.06 -7.39
N SER A 97 0.10 -1.30 -6.61
CA SER A 97 -0.50 -0.32 -5.72
C SER A 97 -0.52 -0.84 -4.29
N PHE A 98 -0.64 0.05 -3.31
CA PHE A 98 -0.86 -0.37 -1.94
C PHE A 98 -1.65 0.65 -1.12
N CYS A 99 -2.28 0.16 -0.08
CA CYS A 99 -2.95 0.96 0.93
C CYS A 99 -2.35 0.69 2.31
N LEU A 100 -2.06 1.75 3.06
CA LEU A 100 -1.72 1.68 4.47
C LEU A 100 -2.94 2.03 5.32
N TRP A 101 -3.15 1.23 6.37
CA TRP A 101 -4.29 1.33 7.27
C TRP A 101 -3.83 1.30 8.72
N GLU A 102 -4.63 1.86 9.62
CA GLU A 102 -4.40 1.74 11.06
C GLU A 102 -4.53 0.29 11.54
N SER A 103 -5.37 -0.53 10.90
CA SER A 103 -5.57 -1.93 11.30
C SER A 103 -6.07 -2.82 10.17
N ALA A 104 -5.91 -4.14 10.35
CA ALA A 104 -6.49 -5.15 9.48
C ALA A 104 -8.03 -5.07 9.43
N ALA A 105 -8.67 -4.68 10.53
CA ALA A 105 -10.13 -4.55 10.59
C ALA A 105 -10.62 -3.41 9.69
N HIS A 106 -9.93 -2.25 9.73
CA HIS A 106 -10.22 -1.12 8.85
C HIS A 106 -10.06 -1.48 7.38
N ALA A 107 -8.94 -2.12 7.01
CA ALA A 107 -8.69 -2.57 5.64
C ALA A 107 -9.77 -3.56 5.15
N LYS A 108 -10.16 -4.52 6.00
CA LYS A 108 -11.21 -5.52 5.66
C LYS A 108 -12.59 -4.88 5.51
N SER A 109 -12.90 -3.86 6.30
CA SER A 109 -14.15 -3.11 6.17
C SER A 109 -14.19 -2.29 4.89
N ALA A 110 -13.09 -1.59 4.56
CA ALA A 110 -12.98 -0.82 3.32
C ALA A 110 -13.09 -1.70 2.06
N ALA A 111 -12.48 -2.89 2.09
CA ALA A 111 -12.56 -3.86 0.99
C ALA A 111 -13.99 -4.39 0.71
N ARG A 112 -14.95 -4.14 1.61
CA ARG A 112 -16.37 -4.53 1.45
C ARG A 112 -17.24 -3.39 0.92
N LEU A 113 -16.68 -2.19 0.71
CA LEU A 113 -17.42 -1.09 0.12
C LEU A 113 -17.78 -1.40 -1.33
N ASP A 114 -18.93 -0.92 -1.78
CA ASP A 114 -19.49 -1.22 -3.11
C ASP A 114 -18.50 -0.99 -4.26
N ALA A 115 -17.67 0.05 -4.17
CA ALA A 115 -16.65 0.34 -5.17
C ALA A 115 -15.57 -0.76 -5.25
N HIS A 116 -15.11 -1.27 -4.11
CA HIS A 116 -14.14 -2.38 -4.08
C HIS A 116 -14.78 -3.68 -4.58
N VAL A 117 -16.02 -3.96 -4.16
CA VAL A 117 -16.78 -5.12 -4.65
C VAL A 117 -16.97 -5.03 -6.17
N ALA A 118 -17.30 -3.86 -6.71
CA ALA A 118 -17.42 -3.63 -8.14
C ALA A 118 -16.09 -3.86 -8.88
N ALA A 119 -14.97 -3.39 -8.33
CA ALA A 119 -13.63 -3.60 -8.92
C ALA A 119 -13.28 -5.10 -9.04
N THR A 120 -13.77 -5.95 -8.13
CA THR A 120 -13.56 -7.41 -8.24
C THR A 120 -14.21 -8.05 -9.47
N THR A 121 -15.13 -7.36 -10.16
CA THR A 121 -15.71 -7.86 -11.40
C THR A 121 -14.73 -7.82 -12.57
N LEU A 122 -13.66 -7.03 -12.46
CA LEU A 122 -12.61 -6.87 -13.47
C LEU A 122 -11.44 -7.87 -13.31
N VAL A 123 -11.54 -8.88 -12.44
CA VAL A 123 -10.46 -9.85 -12.20
C VAL A 123 -9.93 -10.53 -13.47
N ASN A 124 -10.77 -10.67 -14.49
CA ASN A 124 -10.40 -11.27 -15.78
C ASN A 124 -9.54 -10.35 -16.66
N TYR A 125 -9.39 -9.08 -16.32
CA TYR A 125 -8.47 -8.15 -16.98
C TYR A 125 -7.05 -8.22 -16.41
N TYR A 126 -6.81 -9.05 -15.40
CA TYR A 126 -5.48 -9.32 -14.90
C TYR A 126 -4.98 -10.68 -15.40
N ALA A 127 -3.85 -10.68 -16.10
CA ALA A 127 -3.13 -11.92 -16.41
C ALA A 127 -2.67 -12.62 -15.13
N TYR A 128 -2.27 -11.85 -14.13
CA TYR A 128 -2.18 -12.29 -12.74
C TYR A 128 -2.47 -11.12 -11.80
N TYR A 129 -2.89 -11.46 -10.59
CA TYR A 129 -2.85 -10.53 -9.47
C TYR A 129 -2.49 -11.26 -8.17
N GLN A 130 -1.94 -10.51 -7.21
CA GLN A 130 -1.59 -10.99 -5.88
C GLN A 130 -1.92 -9.91 -4.85
N LEU A 131 -2.57 -10.33 -3.76
CA LEU A 131 -2.75 -9.51 -2.56
C LEU A 131 -1.78 -9.96 -1.48
N GLU A 132 -0.88 -9.08 -1.08
CA GLU A 132 -0.03 -9.26 0.09
C GLU A 132 -0.60 -8.46 1.25
N ARG A 133 -0.50 -9.02 2.45
CA ARG A 133 -0.95 -8.40 3.69
C ARG A 133 0.21 -8.40 4.66
N TRP A 134 0.48 -7.26 5.26
CA TRP A 134 1.61 -7.09 6.15
C TRP A 134 1.21 -6.34 7.41
N ASN A 135 1.68 -6.82 8.56
CA ASN A 135 1.76 -6.00 9.76
C ASN A 135 3.08 -5.22 9.70
N LEU A 136 2.98 -3.90 9.79
CA LEU A 136 4.11 -3.00 9.95
C LEU A 136 4.19 -2.60 11.41
N SER A 137 5.36 -2.70 12.02
CA SER A 137 5.56 -2.19 13.37
C SER A 137 6.87 -1.42 13.49
N LYS A 138 6.83 -0.33 14.25
CA LYS A 138 8.02 0.41 14.66
C LYS A 138 8.09 0.42 16.18
N SER A 139 9.25 0.01 16.71
CA SER A 139 9.60 0.07 18.12
C SER A 139 11.02 0.58 18.28
N TYR A 140 11.31 1.31 19.36
CA TYR A 140 12.67 1.65 19.77
C TYR A 140 13.30 0.44 20.45
N GLN A 141 14.37 -0.07 19.86
CA GLN A 141 15.20 -1.09 20.49
C GLN A 141 16.52 -0.47 20.95
N ARG A 142 17.26 -1.17 21.84
CA ARG A 142 18.58 -0.70 22.32
C ARG A 142 19.57 -0.40 21.19
N GLU A 143 19.41 -1.06 20.04
CA GLU A 143 20.30 -0.98 18.87
C GLU A 143 19.82 0.05 17.81
N GLY A 144 18.68 0.72 18.01
CA GLY A 144 18.16 1.74 17.11
C GLY A 144 16.67 1.61 16.79
N VAL A 145 16.25 2.29 15.73
CA VAL A 145 14.89 2.22 15.16
C VAL A 145 14.85 1.04 14.20
N ASN A 146 13.90 0.11 14.40
CA ASN A 146 13.64 -0.97 13.46
C ASN A 146 12.17 -0.90 12.99
N VAL A 147 11.97 -0.90 11.67
CA VAL A 147 10.65 -1.09 11.06
C VAL A 147 10.56 -2.55 10.63
N MET A 148 9.67 -3.30 11.27
CA MET A 148 9.44 -4.70 10.97
C MET A 148 8.26 -4.85 10.02
N PHE A 149 8.43 -5.75 9.05
CA PHE A 149 7.42 -6.18 8.11
C PHE A 149 7.15 -7.66 8.36
N GLU A 150 5.98 -7.98 8.89
CA GLU A 150 5.54 -9.36 9.08
C GLU A 150 4.49 -9.70 8.02
N ARG A 151 4.82 -10.65 7.13
CA ARG A 151 3.89 -11.11 6.10
C ARG A 151 2.81 -11.98 6.74
N LEU A 152 1.56 -11.68 6.42
CA LEU A 152 0.42 -12.51 6.79
C LEU A 152 0.08 -13.46 5.64
N LEU A 153 -0.25 -14.69 6.00
CA LEU A 153 -0.69 -15.74 5.07
C LEU A 153 -2.11 -15.47 4.55
#